data_AF-A0AAV8ZEW1-F1
#
_entry.id   AF-A0AAV8ZEW1-F1
#
_cell.length_a   1.000
_cell.length_b   1.000
_cell.length_c   1.000
_cell.angle_alpha   90.00
_cell.angle_beta   90.00
_cell.angle_gamma   90.00
#
_symmetry.space_group_name_H-M   'P 1'
#
loop_
_entity.id
_entity.type
_entity.pdbx_description
1 polymer ?
#
loop_
_entity_poly.entity_id
_entity_poly.type
_entity_poly.pdbx_seq_one_letter_code
_entity_poly.pdbx_strand_id
1 'polypeptide(L)'
;MGVMRQALISHFTLLGNSVAHKYGNRPFDKNILPVNSEIMNIIAIGEGWHNFHHVFPWDYRSAEVGNYKYNFTTGFIELMNKIGWAYDLKAVSADVVRKRALRTGDGTWKGYDMKNQEGEVWGWGDGDMNKEEVELVCTFNKIK
;
A
#
# COMPACT_ATOMS: atom_id res chain seq x y z
N MET A 1 27.07 13.37 -16.89
CA MET A 1 25.81 12.58 -16.89
C MET A 1 25.53 11.82 -15.58
N GLY A 2 26.53 11.32 -14.85
CA GLY A 2 26.27 10.58 -13.59
C GLY A 2 25.72 11.42 -12.43
N VAL A 3 26.31 12.60 -12.18
CA VAL A 3 25.92 13.46 -11.04
C VAL A 3 24.50 14.01 -11.18
N MET A 4 24.11 14.46 -12.37
CA MET A 4 22.75 14.96 -12.63
C MET A 4 21.69 13.87 -12.42
N ARG A 5 21.95 12.65 -12.91
CA ARG A 5 21.06 11.50 -12.68
C ARG A 5 20.91 11.20 -11.19
N GLN A 6 22.01 11.16 -10.46
CA GLN A 6 22.00 10.88 -9.03
C GLN A 6 21.28 11.96 -8.24
N ALA A 7 21.49 13.23 -8.59
CA ALA A 7 20.79 14.35 -7.99
C ALA A 7 19.29 14.22 -8.23
N LEU A 8 18.84 14.01 -9.47
CA LEU A 8 17.41 13.86 -9.78
C LEU A 8 16.77 12.70 -9.02
N ILE A 9 17.37 11.51 -9.06
CA ILE A 9 16.84 10.34 -8.32
C ILE A 9 16.72 10.65 -6.83
N SER A 10 17.75 11.24 -6.23
CA SER A 10 17.74 11.56 -4.80
C SER A 10 16.65 12.57 -4.46
N HIS A 11 16.43 13.60 -5.29
CA HIS A 11 15.35 14.56 -5.07
C HIS A 11 13.98 13.90 -5.19
N PHE A 12 13.75 13.05 -6.21
CA PHE A 12 12.49 12.32 -6.35
C PHE A 12 12.20 11.39 -5.17
N THR A 13 13.21 10.69 -4.65
CA THR A 13 13.05 9.86 -3.45
C THR A 13 12.73 10.72 -2.22
N LEU A 14 13.41 11.85 -2.04
CA LEU A 14 13.21 12.73 -0.89
C LEU A 14 11.87 13.51 -0.95
N LEU A 15 11.24 13.63 -2.12
CA LEU A 15 9.89 14.20 -2.22
C LEU A 15 8.85 13.38 -1.45
N GLY A 16 9.02 12.06 -1.34
CA GLY A 16 8.18 11.21 -0.48
C GLY A 16 8.22 11.66 0.99
N ASN A 17 9.38 12.08 1.48
CA ASN A 17 9.52 12.54 2.87
C ASN A 17 8.95 13.93 3.13
N SER A 18 8.68 14.73 2.09
CA SER A 18 8.21 16.11 2.20
C SER A 18 6.77 16.29 1.72
N VAL A 19 6.52 16.14 0.42
CA VAL A 19 5.21 16.37 -0.19
C VAL A 19 4.20 15.32 0.26
N ALA A 20 4.60 14.04 0.33
CA ALA A 20 3.71 12.95 0.76
C ALA A 20 3.45 12.90 2.29
N HIS A 21 3.98 13.86 3.06
CA HIS A 21 3.62 14.10 4.46
C HIS A 21 2.84 15.39 4.70
N LYS A 22 2.71 16.26 3.68
CA LYS A 22 2.15 17.61 3.85
C LYS A 22 0.96 17.93 2.94
N TYR A 23 0.91 17.36 1.73
CA TYR A 23 -0.09 17.72 0.72
C TYR A 23 -0.81 16.49 0.17
N GLY A 24 -1.94 16.16 0.79
CA GLY A 24 -2.74 14.99 0.47
C GLY A 24 -3.81 14.72 1.53
N ASN A 25 -4.48 13.58 1.40
CA ASN A 25 -5.54 13.16 2.33
C ASN A 25 -5.10 11.97 3.20
N ARG A 26 -5.82 11.67 4.28
CA ARG A 26 -5.55 10.56 5.20
C ARG A 26 -6.73 9.59 5.28
N PRO A 27 -7.05 8.88 4.18
CA PRO A 27 -8.25 8.06 4.10
C PRO A 27 -8.24 6.85 5.05
N PHE A 28 -7.08 6.36 5.49
CA PHE A 28 -6.96 5.15 6.30
C PHE A 28 -6.66 5.42 7.77
N ASP A 29 -5.76 6.36 8.06
CA ASP A 29 -5.50 6.80 9.43
C ASP A 29 -5.15 8.29 9.49
N LYS A 30 -6.03 9.08 10.11
CA LYS A 30 -5.87 10.52 10.29
C LYS A 30 -4.93 10.92 11.41
N ASN A 31 -4.57 9.98 12.30
CA ASN A 31 -3.73 10.23 13.47
C ASN A 31 -2.24 10.14 13.16
N ILE A 32 -1.88 9.61 11.98
CA ILE A 32 -0.50 9.55 11.50
C ILE A 32 -0.22 10.68 10.50
N LEU A 33 1.04 11.11 10.39
CA LEU A 33 1.44 12.18 9.46
C LEU A 33 1.31 11.83 7.96
N PRO A 34 1.65 10.61 7.49
CA PRO A 34 1.60 10.20 6.08
C PRO A 34 0.28 10.50 5.39
N VAL A 35 0.34 11.05 4.18
CA VAL A 35 -0.83 11.40 3.36
C VAL A 35 -0.79 10.66 2.02
N ASN A 36 -1.97 10.33 1.48
CA ASN A 36 -2.13 9.93 0.10
C ASN A 36 -2.16 11.15 -0.82
N SER A 37 -1.30 11.15 -1.83
CA SER A 37 -1.15 12.24 -2.79
C SER A 37 -1.10 11.68 -4.22
N GLU A 38 -2.14 11.94 -5.00
CA GLU A 38 -2.25 11.45 -6.38
C GLU A 38 -1.18 12.06 -7.30
N ILE A 39 -0.76 13.30 -7.04
CA ILE A 39 0.37 13.94 -7.74
C ILE A 39 1.67 13.17 -7.48
N MET A 40 1.90 12.72 -6.25
CA MET A 40 3.08 11.91 -5.92
C MET A 40 3.03 10.52 -6.57
N ASN A 41 1.84 9.93 -6.78
CA ASN A 41 1.73 8.68 -7.52
C ASN A 41 2.27 8.79 -8.95
N ILE A 42 2.11 9.95 -9.60
CA ILE A 42 2.61 10.18 -10.96
C ILE A 42 4.11 10.47 -10.93
N ILE A 43 4.55 11.36 -10.04
CA ILE A 43 5.94 11.86 -10.01
C ILE A 43 6.92 10.81 -9.48
N ALA A 44 6.51 10.05 -8.47
CA ALA A 44 7.34 9.06 -7.80
C ALA A 44 6.93 7.61 -8.12
N ILE A 45 6.25 7.39 -9.25
CA ILE A 45 6.04 6.04 -9.82
C ILE A 45 5.28 5.11 -8.84
N GLY A 46 4.19 5.60 -8.23
CA GLY A 46 3.32 4.82 -7.36
C GLY A 46 3.55 4.97 -5.86
N GLU A 47 4.53 5.76 -5.43
CA GLU A 47 4.85 6.03 -4.01
C GLU A 47 3.93 7.07 -3.33
N GLY A 48 2.86 7.51 -4.01
CA GLY A 48 1.94 8.52 -3.51
C GLY A 48 0.87 7.98 -2.54
N TRP A 49 0.75 6.66 -2.39
CA TRP A 49 -0.17 6.01 -1.44
C TRP A 49 0.42 5.90 -0.01
N HIS A 50 1.05 6.98 0.46
CA HIS A 50 1.85 6.95 1.68
C HIS A 50 1.01 6.72 2.95
N ASN A 51 -0.22 7.22 3.03
CA ASN A 51 -1.11 6.89 4.16
C ASN A 51 -1.47 5.40 4.17
N PHE A 52 -1.68 4.78 3.01
CA PHE A 52 -1.92 3.34 2.92
C PHE A 52 -0.69 2.52 3.31
N HIS A 53 0.48 2.85 2.75
CA HIS A 53 1.72 2.14 3.01
C HIS A 53 2.09 2.12 4.50
N HIS A 54 1.92 3.24 5.21
CA HIS A 54 2.19 3.29 6.65
C HIS A 54 1.14 2.58 7.51
N VAL A 55 -0.09 2.42 7.02
CA VAL A 55 -1.16 1.70 7.72
C VAL A 55 -1.05 0.18 7.49
N PHE A 56 -0.62 -0.24 6.31
CA PHE A 56 -0.46 -1.64 5.93
C PHE A 56 0.96 -1.91 5.39
N PRO A 57 1.99 -1.82 6.24
CA PRO A 57 3.40 -1.89 5.81
C PRO A 57 3.80 -3.25 5.22
N TRP A 58 2.99 -4.28 5.46
CA TRP A 58 3.22 -5.64 4.98
C TRP A 58 2.58 -5.92 3.61
N ASP A 59 1.77 -5.01 3.07
CA ASP A 59 1.14 -5.19 1.77
C ASP A 59 2.14 -4.99 0.62
N TYR A 60 2.31 -6.03 -0.21
CA TYR A 60 3.28 -6.00 -1.31
C TYR A 60 3.03 -4.90 -2.35
N ARG A 61 1.78 -4.43 -2.49
CA ARG A 61 1.37 -3.43 -3.48
C ARG A 61 1.71 -2.03 -2.99
N SER A 62 1.73 -1.82 -1.67
CA SER A 62 1.90 -0.51 -1.03
C SER A 62 0.96 0.58 -1.60
N ALA A 63 -0.20 0.17 -2.13
CA ALA A 63 -1.17 1.03 -2.79
C ALA A 63 -2.60 0.54 -2.55
N GLU A 64 -3.56 1.45 -2.72
CA GLU A 64 -4.96 1.14 -2.49
C GLU A 64 -5.48 0.01 -3.40
N VAL A 65 -6.23 -0.90 -2.79
CA VAL A 65 -6.83 -2.06 -3.46
C VAL A 65 -7.76 -1.60 -4.58
N GLY A 66 -7.50 -2.05 -5.80
CA GLY A 66 -8.32 -1.74 -6.98
C GLY A 66 -7.91 -0.48 -7.75
N ASN A 67 -6.99 0.33 -7.23
CA ASN A 67 -6.45 1.50 -7.93
C ASN A 67 -4.92 1.41 -8.12
N TYR A 68 -4.51 0.57 -9.06
CA TYR A 68 -3.11 0.39 -9.46
C TYR A 68 -2.59 1.47 -10.43
N LYS A 69 -3.36 2.53 -10.68
CA LYS A 69 -2.97 3.56 -11.64
C LYS A 69 -1.62 4.15 -11.23
N TYR A 70 -0.64 4.03 -12.12
CA TYR A 70 0.72 4.55 -11.98
C TYR A 70 1.62 3.81 -10.96
N ASN A 71 1.22 2.66 -10.42
CA ASN A 71 2.08 1.83 -9.57
C ASN A 71 2.86 0.79 -10.41
N PHE A 72 3.97 1.22 -11.00
CA PHE A 72 4.80 0.35 -11.84
C PHE A 72 5.54 -0.73 -11.03
N THR A 73 5.85 -0.46 -9.75
CA THR A 73 6.50 -1.41 -8.86
C THR A 73 5.63 -2.66 -8.64
N THR A 74 4.32 -2.47 -8.40
CA THR A 74 3.38 -3.59 -8.27
C THR A 74 3.32 -4.40 -9.55
N GLY A 75 3.24 -3.76 -10.72
CA GLY A 75 3.24 -4.45 -12.01
C GLY A 75 4.50 -5.27 -12.25
N PHE A 76 5.67 -4.77 -11.82
CA PHE A 76 6.92 -5.53 -11.86
C PHE A 76 6.89 -6.75 -10.95
N ILE A 77 6.42 -6.61 -9.70
CA ILE A 77 6.30 -7.73 -8.75
C ILE A 77 5.32 -8.79 -9.30
N GLU A 78 4.19 -8.37 -9.88
CA GLU A 78 3.23 -9.28 -10.50
C GLU A 78 3.80 -10.02 -11.72
N LEU A 79 4.66 -9.35 -12.52
CA LEU A 79 5.39 -10.01 -13.59
C LEU A 79 6.34 -11.08 -13.04
N MET A 80 7.10 -10.76 -11.98
CA MET A 80 8.00 -11.70 -11.32
C MET A 80 7.22 -12.89 -10.71
N ASN A 81 6.03 -12.64 -10.18
CA ASN A 81 5.14 -13.69 -9.70
C ASN A 81 4.66 -14.60 -10.83
N LYS A 82 4.28 -14.04 -11.98
CA LYS A 82 3.85 -14.82 -13.15
C LYS A 82 4.93 -15.75 -13.69
N ILE A 83 6.20 -15.36 -13.62
CA ILE A 83 7.33 -16.21 -14.04
C ILE A 83 7.88 -17.09 -12.89
N GLY A 84 7.26 -17.06 -11.71
CA GLY A 84 7.62 -17.88 -10.56
C GLY A 84 8.84 -17.41 -9.77
N TRP A 85 9.30 -16.18 -9.97
CA TRP A 85 10.43 -15.59 -9.24
C TRP A 85 10.01 -14.88 -7.95
N ALA A 86 8.75 -14.45 -7.86
CA ALA A 86 8.15 -13.95 -6.63
C ALA A 86 7.02 -14.87 -6.17
N TYR A 87 6.87 -15.03 -4.87
CA TYR A 87 5.93 -15.94 -4.23
C TYR A 87 5.54 -15.41 -2.86
N ASP A 88 4.53 -16.03 -2.24
CA ASP A 88 4.01 -15.65 -0.92
C ASP A 88 3.68 -14.14 -0.82
N LEU A 89 3.16 -13.57 -1.91
CA LEU A 89 2.81 -12.15 -1.96
C LEU A 89 1.61 -11.89 -1.05
N LYS A 90 1.76 -10.94 -0.13
CA LYS A 90 0.78 -10.66 0.92
C LYS A 90 0.02 -9.39 0.62
N ALA A 91 -1.30 -9.53 0.54
CA ALA A 91 -2.21 -8.44 0.28
C ALA A 91 -3.22 -8.31 1.40
N VAL A 92 -3.43 -7.08 1.85
CA VAL A 92 -4.53 -6.73 2.75
C VAL A 92 -5.86 -6.96 2.04
N SER A 93 -6.80 -7.59 2.75
CA SER A 93 -8.15 -7.82 2.23
C SER A 93 -8.94 -6.52 2.17
N ALA A 94 -9.93 -6.46 1.28
CA ALA A 94 -10.75 -5.27 1.07
C ALA A 94 -11.50 -4.84 2.33
N ASP A 95 -11.99 -5.80 3.14
CA ASP A 95 -12.76 -5.46 4.33
C ASP A 95 -11.89 -4.93 5.46
N VAL A 96 -10.65 -5.40 5.58
CA VAL A 96 -9.67 -4.83 6.53
C VAL A 96 -9.43 -3.35 6.18
N VAL A 97 -9.22 -3.05 4.90
CA VAL A 97 -9.05 -1.68 4.41
C VAL A 97 -10.28 -0.83 4.71
N ARG A 98 -11.48 -1.34 4.40
CA ARG A 98 -12.75 -0.67 4.66
C ARG A 98 -12.96 -0.40 6.15
N LYS A 99 -12.80 -1.41 7.00
CA LYS A 99 -12.94 -1.28 8.46
C LYS A 99 -11.95 -0.25 9.01
N ARG A 100 -10.70 -0.27 8.54
CA ARG A 100 -9.69 0.70 8.97
C ARG A 100 -10.04 2.13 8.55
N ALA A 101 -10.41 2.32 7.28
CA ALA A 101 -10.86 3.62 6.78
C ALA A 101 -12.07 4.16 7.55
N LEU A 102 -13.04 3.32 7.89
CA LEU A 102 -14.20 3.72 8.69
C LEU A 102 -13.84 4.02 10.16
N ARG A 103 -12.87 3.30 10.73
CA ARG A 103 -12.46 3.44 12.15
C ARG A 103 -11.58 4.66 12.38
N THR A 104 -10.58 4.87 11.52
CA THR A 104 -9.51 5.86 11.74
C THR A 104 -9.31 6.84 10.59
N GLY A 105 -9.99 6.67 9.46
CA GLY A 105 -9.87 7.57 8.32
C GLY A 105 -10.38 8.98 8.61
N ASP A 106 -9.92 9.93 7.78
CA ASP A 106 -10.37 11.33 7.79
C ASP A 106 -11.69 11.58 7.06
N GLY A 107 -12.34 10.51 6.56
CA GLY A 107 -13.59 10.59 5.78
C GLY A 107 -13.40 10.86 4.29
N THR A 108 -12.17 10.97 3.81
CA THR A 108 -11.88 11.15 2.37
C THR A 108 -11.84 9.83 1.58
N TRP A 109 -11.93 8.69 2.26
CA TRP A 109 -11.98 7.38 1.63
C TRP A 109 -13.26 7.22 0.83
N LYS A 110 -13.14 7.01 -0.49
CA LYS A 110 -14.28 6.93 -1.41
C LYS A 110 -14.78 5.50 -1.66
N GLY A 111 -14.08 4.51 -1.13
CA GLY A 111 -14.41 3.10 -1.32
C GLY A 111 -14.25 2.63 -2.77
N TYR A 112 -13.87 1.37 -2.93
CA TYR A 112 -14.14 0.62 -4.16
C TYR A 112 -15.19 -0.42 -3.82
N ASP A 113 -16.21 -0.60 -4.67
CA ASP A 113 -17.26 -1.61 -4.46
C ASP A 113 -16.64 -3.00 -4.60
N MET A 114 -16.40 -3.67 -3.48
CA MET A 114 -15.87 -5.02 -3.44
C MET A 114 -16.70 -5.84 -2.45
N LYS A 115 -17.33 -6.88 -2.97
CA LYS A 115 -18.19 -7.78 -2.21
C LYS A 115 -17.36 -8.83 -1.46
N ASN A 116 -17.60 -8.90 -0.15
CA ASN A 116 -17.43 -10.06 0.76
C ASN A 116 -16.00 -10.58 1.00
N GLN A 117 -15.29 -10.10 2.03
CA GLN A 117 -14.14 -10.80 2.66
C GLN A 117 -13.93 -10.41 4.14
N GLU A 118 -14.80 -10.84 5.07
CA GLU A 118 -14.83 -10.33 6.44
C GLU A 118 -13.61 -10.70 7.30
N GLY A 119 -12.95 -9.71 7.89
CA GLY A 119 -12.22 -9.84 9.17
C GLY A 119 -11.09 -8.82 9.34
N GLU A 120 -10.29 -8.91 10.40
CA GLU A 120 -9.29 -7.89 10.79
C GLU A 120 -7.87 -8.47 10.72
N VAL A 121 -6.95 -7.87 9.95
CA VAL A 121 -5.52 -8.24 9.95
C VAL A 121 -4.71 -6.96 10.13
N TRP A 122 -4.11 -6.78 11.29
CA TRP A 122 -3.45 -5.51 11.66
C TRP A 122 -1.91 -5.56 11.66
N GLY A 123 -1.30 -6.73 11.49
CA GLY A 123 0.14 -6.88 11.32
C GLY A 123 0.41 -8.22 10.65
N TRP A 124 1.56 -8.37 9.98
CA TRP A 124 1.97 -9.66 9.41
C TRP A 124 3.20 -10.19 10.16
N GLY A 125 3.13 -11.42 10.68
CA GLY A 125 4.20 -12.05 11.46
C GLY A 125 4.29 -11.68 12.94
N ASP A 126 3.38 -10.87 13.49
CA ASP A 126 3.33 -10.57 14.93
C ASP A 126 2.94 -11.81 15.76
N GLY A 127 3.54 -11.97 16.95
CA GLY A 127 3.37 -13.16 17.80
C GLY A 127 2.00 -13.30 18.47
N ASP A 128 1.23 -12.22 18.52
CA ASP A 128 -0.13 -12.12 19.07
C ASP A 128 -1.23 -12.23 17.99
N MET A 129 -0.86 -12.57 16.76
CA MET A 129 -1.81 -12.71 15.65
C MET A 129 -2.75 -13.89 15.83
N ASN A 130 -4.05 -13.64 15.69
CA ASN A 130 -5.02 -14.72 15.71
C ASN A 130 -4.89 -15.56 14.41
N LYS A 131 -4.95 -16.88 14.54
CA LYS A 131 -4.86 -17.81 13.41
C LYS A 131 -5.95 -17.60 12.38
N GLU A 132 -7.15 -17.21 12.83
CA GLU A 132 -8.28 -16.88 11.94
C GLU A 132 -7.99 -15.63 11.11
N GLU A 133 -7.20 -14.68 11.63
CA GLU A 133 -6.83 -13.45 10.93
C GLU A 133 -5.77 -13.73 9.85
N VAL A 134 -4.86 -14.67 10.11
CA VAL A 134 -3.88 -15.14 9.10
C VAL A 134 -4.58 -15.70 7.86
N GLU A 135 -5.73 -16.37 8.03
CA GLU A 135 -6.50 -16.94 6.91
C GLU A 135 -7.17 -15.87 6.03
N LEU A 136 -7.38 -14.67 6.54
CA LEU A 136 -7.97 -13.56 5.80
C LEU A 136 -7.00 -12.86 4.86
N VAL A 137 -5.70 -13.12 5.01
CA VAL A 137 -4.67 -12.55 4.16
C VAL A 137 -4.74 -13.17 2.77
N CYS A 138 -4.95 -12.32 1.76
CA CYS A 138 -4.83 -12.73 0.38
C CYS A 138 -3.35 -13.03 0.10
N THR A 139 -3.01 -14.32 0.04
CA THR A 139 -1.66 -14.79 -0.27
C THR A 139 -1.63 -15.36 -1.68
N PHE A 140 -0.78 -14.80 -2.54
CA PHE A 140 -0.62 -15.28 -3.91
C PHE A 140 0.62 -16.16 -4.05
N ASN A 141 0.47 -17.27 -4.77
CA ASN A 141 1.55 -18.20 -5.12
C ASN A 141 2.33 -18.69 -3.87
N LYS A 142 1.63 -19.37 -2.94
CA LYS A 142 2.26 -19.95 -1.73
C LYS A 142 3.31 -21.00 -2.14
N ILE A 143 4.50 -20.90 -1.56
CA ILE A 143 5.48 -22.00 -1.62
C ILE A 143 4.88 -23.21 -0.91
N LYS A 144 5.00 -24.38 -1.55
CA LYS A 144 4.63 -25.67 -0.98
C LYS A 144 5.65 -26.14 0.05
#